data_AF-A0A963B5X8-F1
#
_entry.id   AF-A0A963B5X8-F1
#
_cell.length_a   1.000
_cell.length_b   1.000
_cell.length_c   1.000
_cell.angle_alpha   90.00
_cell.angle_beta   90.00
_cell.angle_gamma   90.00
#
_symmetry.space_group_name_H-M   'P 1'
#
loop_
_entity.id
_entity.type
_entity.pdbx_description
1 polymer ?
#
loop_
_entity_poly.entity_id
_entity_poly.type
_entity_poly.pdbx_seq_one_letter_code
_entity_poly.pdbx_strand_id
1 'polypeptide(L)'
;HPNWVLDTLMHLALGGFGRDDLDDWQRPRSYCDHLVHHGCPRNEFYEFKASAQELSQGGCMMEHLGCLGTQAHADCNIRPWNGGGSCLKGGYACVNCTQPGFQEPGHRFLETPKIAGIPIGLPTDMPKAWFVALASLSKAATPKRLRSNAHADHIAVPPSCGKREPHE
;
A
#
# COMPACT_ATOMS: atom_id res chain seq x y z
N HIS A 1 -13.87 2.44 8.64
CA HIS A 1 -13.28 3.05 9.84
C HIS A 1 -14.38 3.81 10.59
N PRO A 2 -14.43 3.81 11.94
CA PRO A 2 -15.49 4.50 12.69
C PRO A 2 -15.58 6.00 12.35
N ASN A 3 -14.45 6.71 12.32
CA ASN A 3 -14.44 8.14 11.97
C ASN A 3 -14.95 8.43 10.55
N TRP A 4 -14.80 7.54 9.56
CA TRP A 4 -15.38 7.80 8.23
C TRP A 4 -16.90 7.96 8.30
N VAL A 5 -17.55 7.19 9.18
CA VAL A 5 -18.99 7.28 9.41
C VAL A 5 -19.32 8.52 10.25
N LEU A 6 -18.65 8.68 11.39
CA LEU A 6 -18.96 9.77 12.32
C LEU A 6 -18.69 11.16 11.73
N ASP A 7 -17.57 11.34 11.05
CA ASP A 7 -17.21 12.63 10.45
C ASP A 7 -18.20 13.00 9.35
N THR A 8 -18.61 12.02 8.52
CA THR A 8 -19.59 12.23 7.46
C THR A 8 -20.96 12.62 8.05
N LEU A 9 -21.43 11.89 9.07
CA LEU A 9 -22.70 12.21 9.74
C LEU A 9 -22.66 13.58 10.42
N MET A 10 -21.52 13.93 11.02
CA MET A 10 -21.32 15.25 11.63
C MET A 10 -21.35 16.36 10.59
N HIS A 11 -20.65 16.20 9.46
CA HIS A 11 -20.66 17.18 8.38
C HIS A 11 -22.07 17.37 7.80
N LEU A 12 -22.83 16.29 7.62
CA LEU A 12 -24.24 16.33 7.21
C LEU A 12 -25.10 17.10 8.23
N ALA A 13 -24.97 16.79 9.52
CA ALA A 13 -25.74 17.44 10.58
C ALA A 13 -25.47 18.95 10.68
N LEU A 14 -24.24 19.37 10.36
CA LEU A 14 -23.83 20.78 10.33
C LEU A 14 -24.19 21.49 9.02
N GLY A 15 -24.80 20.80 8.05
CA GLY A 15 -25.15 21.37 6.74
C GLY A 15 -23.93 21.65 5.84
N GLY A 16 -22.76 21.10 6.17
CA GLY A 16 -21.50 21.32 5.46
C GLY A 16 -21.09 20.16 4.55
N PHE A 17 -22.04 19.32 4.13
CA PHE A 17 -21.78 18.18 3.26
C PHE A 17 -22.69 18.23 2.04
N GLY A 18 -22.09 18.39 0.87
CA GLY A 18 -22.76 18.51 -0.42
C GLY A 18 -22.33 17.46 -1.43
N ARG A 19 -22.76 17.64 -2.68
CA ARG A 19 -22.38 16.74 -3.79
C ARG A 19 -20.89 16.81 -4.12
N ASP A 20 -20.26 17.97 -3.94
CA ASP A 20 -18.84 18.18 -4.24
C ASP A 20 -17.90 17.46 -3.24
N ASP A 21 -18.44 17.03 -2.10
CA ASP A 21 -17.77 16.21 -1.09
C ASP A 21 -17.83 14.71 -1.38
N LEU A 22 -18.47 14.31 -2.48
CA LEU A 22 -18.59 12.93 -2.93
C LEU A 22 -17.73 12.67 -4.16
N ASP A 23 -17.11 11.49 -4.21
CA ASP A 23 -16.46 10.98 -5.42
C ASP A 23 -17.48 10.38 -6.40
N ASP A 24 -16.99 9.89 -7.55
CA ASP A 24 -17.82 9.29 -8.60
C ASP A 24 -18.64 8.07 -8.14
N TRP A 25 -18.26 7.45 -7.03
CA TRP A 25 -18.96 6.32 -6.41
C TRP A 25 -19.85 6.72 -5.24
N GLN A 26 -20.09 8.03 -5.07
CA GLN A 26 -20.86 8.60 -3.97
C GLN A 26 -20.27 8.28 -2.58
N ARG A 27 -18.94 8.26 -2.48
CA ARG A 27 -18.23 8.11 -1.21
C ARG A 27 -17.65 9.44 -0.76
N PRO A 28 -17.63 9.74 0.54
CA PRO A 28 -16.96 10.93 1.06
C PRO A 28 -15.49 11.03 0.63
N ARG A 29 -15.15 12.13 -0.05
CA ARG A 29 -13.79 12.43 -0.54
C ARG A 29 -12.78 12.58 0.59
N SER A 30 -13.24 12.93 1.79
CA SER A 30 -12.42 13.10 3.01
C SER A 30 -11.57 11.89 3.38
N TYR A 31 -11.93 10.68 2.91
CA TYR A 31 -11.08 9.49 3.02
C TYR A 31 -10.76 8.84 1.66
N CYS A 32 -11.53 9.11 0.61
CA CYS A 32 -11.34 8.50 -0.72
C CYS A 32 -10.33 9.20 -1.64
N ASP A 33 -9.91 10.43 -1.34
CA ASP A 33 -8.93 11.17 -2.16
C ASP A 33 -7.48 10.70 -1.92
N HIS A 34 -7.28 9.68 -1.07
CA HIS A 34 -5.99 9.03 -0.85
C HIS A 34 -6.03 7.56 -1.27
N LEU A 35 -4.90 7.07 -1.76
CA LEU A 35 -4.66 5.63 -1.88
C LEU A 35 -4.17 5.08 -0.55
N VAL A 36 -4.55 3.84 -0.22
CA VAL A 36 -4.04 3.12 0.95
C VAL A 36 -2.51 3.06 0.89
N HIS A 37 -1.89 3.09 -0.29
CA HIS A 37 -0.44 3.14 -0.43
C HIS A 37 0.20 4.39 0.22
N HIS A 38 -0.51 5.52 0.31
CA HIS A 38 -0.01 6.72 0.97
C HIS A 38 0.20 6.46 2.47
N GLY A 39 1.41 6.72 2.96
CA GLY A 39 1.79 6.41 4.35
C GLY A 39 2.07 4.93 4.62
N CYS A 40 2.12 4.07 3.60
CA CYS A 40 2.42 2.65 3.78
C CYS A 40 3.80 2.45 4.46
N PRO A 41 3.89 1.68 5.56
CA PRO A 41 5.16 1.43 6.24
C PRO A 41 6.13 0.58 5.42
N ARG A 42 5.64 -0.08 4.36
CA ARG A 42 6.42 -0.90 3.43
C ARG A 42 6.76 -0.16 2.13
N ASN A 43 6.65 1.17 2.10
CA ASN A 43 6.84 1.97 0.89
C ASN A 43 8.25 1.83 0.30
N GLU A 44 9.28 1.85 1.15
CA GLU A 44 10.67 1.67 0.70
C GLU A 44 10.87 0.31 -0.01
N PHE A 45 10.27 -0.76 0.51
CA PHE A 45 10.28 -2.07 -0.14
C PHE A 45 9.55 -2.06 -1.49
N TYR A 46 8.43 -1.33 -1.59
CA TYR A 46 7.67 -1.18 -2.84
C TYR A 46 8.45 -0.42 -3.91
N GLU A 47 9.14 0.66 -3.52
CA GLU A 47 9.93 1.50 -4.41
C GLU A 47 11.03 0.67 -5.08
N PHE A 48 11.79 -0.08 -4.29
CA PHE A 48 12.90 -0.92 -4.76
C PHE A 48 12.50 -2.32 -5.24
N LYS A 49 11.19 -2.63 -5.34
CA LYS A 49 10.67 -3.96 -5.72
C LYS A 49 11.29 -5.11 -4.91
N ALA A 50 11.50 -4.84 -3.63
CA ALA A 50 11.96 -5.81 -2.63
C ALA A 50 10.74 -6.46 -1.99
N SER A 51 10.17 -7.45 -2.67
CA SER A 51 8.86 -8.00 -2.33
C SER A 51 8.93 -9.21 -1.41
N ALA A 52 7.98 -9.26 -0.47
CA ALA A 52 7.69 -10.47 0.30
C ALA A 52 7.14 -11.55 -0.63
N GLN A 53 7.61 -12.77 -0.45
CA GLN A 53 7.16 -13.96 -1.18
C GLN A 53 6.25 -14.85 -0.32
N GLU A 54 6.38 -14.74 1.00
CA GLU A 54 5.60 -15.52 1.97
C GLU A 54 5.00 -14.59 3.03
N LEU A 55 3.94 -15.06 3.69
CA LEU A 55 3.35 -14.39 4.84
C LEU A 55 4.40 -14.23 5.95
N SER A 56 4.22 -13.23 6.82
CA SER A 56 5.16 -12.77 7.86
C SER A 56 6.41 -12.02 7.37
N GLN A 57 6.81 -12.15 6.11
CA GLN A 57 7.99 -11.44 5.60
C GLN A 57 7.77 -9.91 5.55
N GLY A 58 8.87 -9.16 5.74
CA GLY A 58 8.87 -7.70 5.84
C GLY A 58 8.70 -6.94 4.52
N GLY A 59 8.92 -7.60 3.38
CA GLY A 59 8.91 -6.97 2.05
C GLY A 59 7.55 -6.47 1.58
N CYS A 60 7.52 -5.81 0.42
CA CYS A 60 6.27 -5.36 -0.19
C CYS A 60 5.37 -6.56 -0.57
N MET A 61 4.07 -6.45 -0.30
CA MET A 61 3.10 -7.52 -0.56
C MET A 61 2.43 -7.42 -1.95
N MET A 62 2.71 -6.37 -2.72
CA MET A 62 2.00 -6.10 -3.98
C MET A 62 2.32 -7.12 -5.08
N GLU A 63 3.59 -7.55 -5.22
CA GLU A 63 3.98 -8.43 -6.31
C GLU A 63 3.55 -9.90 -6.13
N HIS A 64 3.36 -10.39 -4.90
CA HIS A 64 3.13 -11.82 -4.66
C HIS A 64 1.92 -12.12 -3.78
N LEU A 65 1.59 -11.25 -2.83
CA LEU A 65 0.65 -11.56 -1.74
C LEU A 65 -0.68 -10.80 -1.87
N GLY A 66 -1.02 -10.33 -3.08
CA GLY A 66 -2.34 -9.81 -3.41
C GLY A 66 -2.63 -8.39 -2.91
N CYS A 67 -1.64 -7.63 -2.45
CA CYS A 67 -1.89 -6.30 -1.91
C CYS A 67 -2.30 -5.29 -3.01
N LEU A 68 -3.51 -4.74 -2.87
CA LEU A 68 -4.12 -3.74 -3.76
C LEU A 68 -3.99 -2.30 -3.23
N GLY A 69 -3.03 -2.03 -2.35
CA GLY A 69 -2.89 -0.71 -1.71
C GLY A 69 -2.71 0.46 -2.69
N THR A 70 -2.13 0.22 -3.86
CA THR A 70 -1.94 1.22 -4.93
C THR A 70 -3.19 1.46 -5.78
N GLN A 71 -4.29 0.75 -5.50
CA GLN A 71 -5.57 0.85 -6.21
C GLN A 71 -6.72 1.17 -5.23
N ALA A 72 -6.51 0.92 -3.94
CA ALA A 72 -7.53 1.10 -2.91
C ALA A 72 -7.63 2.54 -2.45
N HIS A 73 -8.78 3.16 -2.67
CA HIS A 73 -9.09 4.50 -2.16
C HIS A 73 -9.51 4.44 -0.68
N ALA A 74 -8.60 4.82 0.20
CA ALA A 74 -8.83 5.05 1.63
C ALA A 74 -7.58 5.67 2.27
N ASP A 75 -7.78 6.36 3.39
CA ASP A 75 -6.72 6.97 4.19
C ASP A 75 -6.17 6.05 5.29
N CYS A 76 -6.33 4.72 5.21
CA CYS A 76 -6.06 3.75 6.29
C CYS A 76 -4.66 3.80 6.93
N ASN A 77 -3.65 4.32 6.23
CA ASN A 77 -2.29 4.47 6.74
C ASN A 77 -1.98 5.90 7.23
N ILE A 78 -2.84 6.86 6.91
CA ILE A 78 -2.79 8.24 7.38
C ILE A 78 -3.65 8.36 8.66
N ARG A 79 -4.88 7.83 8.60
CA ARG A 79 -5.81 7.68 9.71
C ARG A 79 -5.81 6.23 10.19
N PRO A 80 -5.10 5.92 11.30
CA PRO A 80 -4.95 4.55 11.78
C PRO A 80 -6.25 4.00 12.38
N TRP A 81 -6.53 2.74 12.09
CA TRP A 81 -7.54 1.93 12.75
C TRP A 81 -7.22 1.73 14.23
N ASN A 82 -8.28 1.77 15.05
CA ASN A 82 -8.29 1.41 16.48
C ASN A 82 -7.17 2.07 17.30
N GLY A 83 -6.84 3.33 16.99
CA GLY A 83 -5.86 4.11 17.74
C GLY A 83 -4.39 3.79 17.44
N GLY A 84 -4.05 2.91 16.49
CA GLY A 84 -2.63 2.56 16.30
C GLY A 84 -2.19 1.72 15.10
N GLY A 85 -3.05 1.37 14.13
CA GLY A 85 -2.58 0.57 13.00
C GLY A 85 -3.38 0.60 11.71
N SER A 86 -3.04 -0.32 10.81
CA SER A 86 -3.68 -0.52 9.52
C SER A 86 -3.46 -1.98 9.11
N CYS A 87 -4.15 -2.47 8.08
CA CYS A 87 -3.91 -3.82 7.56
C CYS A 87 -2.43 -4.02 7.21
N LEU A 88 -1.82 -3.05 6.51
CA LEU A 88 -0.42 -3.15 6.06
C LEU A 88 0.57 -3.08 7.23
N LYS A 89 0.28 -2.28 8.27
CA LYS A 89 1.09 -2.27 9.51
C LYS A 89 0.97 -3.59 10.28
N GLY A 90 -0.21 -4.22 10.25
CA GLY A 90 -0.44 -5.55 10.81
C GLY A 90 0.11 -6.70 9.97
N GLY A 91 0.70 -6.43 8.80
CA GLY A 91 1.26 -7.45 7.91
C GLY A 91 0.24 -8.17 7.03
N TYR A 92 -0.97 -7.62 6.88
CA TYR A 92 -2.00 -8.12 5.99
C TYR A 92 -2.08 -7.31 4.71
N ALA A 93 -2.14 -7.97 3.56
CA ALA A 93 -2.36 -7.34 2.27
C ALA A 93 -3.66 -6.51 2.27
N CYS A 94 -3.62 -5.34 1.64
CA CYS A 94 -4.84 -4.59 1.39
C CYS A 94 -5.70 -5.35 0.37
N VAL A 95 -6.93 -5.69 0.76
CA VAL A 95 -7.90 -6.41 -0.07
C VAL A 95 -8.88 -5.50 -0.79
N ASN A 96 -8.62 -4.20 -0.80
CA ASN A 96 -9.43 -3.21 -1.50
C ASN A 96 -10.91 -3.12 -1.02
N CYS A 97 -11.16 -3.30 0.29
CA CYS A 97 -12.51 -3.41 0.85
C CYS A 97 -13.38 -2.15 0.73
N THR A 98 -12.83 -1.01 0.28
CA THR A 98 -13.57 0.24 0.07
C THR A 98 -14.00 0.45 -1.38
N GLN A 99 -13.60 -0.43 -2.31
CA GLN A 99 -13.99 -0.35 -3.72
C GLN A 99 -15.24 -1.19 -4.01
N PRO A 100 -16.07 -0.74 -4.97
CA PRO A 100 -17.12 -1.59 -5.53
C PRO A 100 -16.53 -2.92 -6.04
N GLY A 101 -17.26 -4.02 -5.83
CA GLY A 101 -16.86 -5.34 -6.32
C GLY A 101 -15.78 -6.04 -5.50
N PHE A 102 -15.33 -5.48 -4.37
CA PHE A 102 -14.27 -6.10 -3.54
C PHE A 102 -14.59 -7.54 -3.10
N GLN A 103 -15.88 -7.88 -2.95
CA GLN A 103 -16.35 -9.19 -2.55
C GLN A 103 -16.08 -10.28 -3.59
N GLU A 104 -15.89 -9.89 -4.86
CA GLU A 104 -15.66 -10.78 -6.00
C GLU A 104 -14.40 -10.36 -6.78
N PRO A 105 -13.20 -10.53 -6.20
CA PRO A 105 -11.96 -10.10 -6.85
C PRO A 105 -11.56 -10.94 -8.08
N GLY A 106 -12.24 -12.07 -8.33
CA GLY A 106 -11.91 -13.01 -9.43
C GLY A 106 -10.65 -13.85 -9.20
N HIS A 107 -9.98 -13.71 -8.05
CA HIS A 107 -8.83 -14.51 -7.63
C HIS A 107 -8.73 -14.57 -6.10
N ARG A 108 -7.76 -15.31 -5.55
CA ARG A 108 -7.54 -15.37 -4.10
C ARG A 108 -6.97 -14.05 -3.57
N PHE A 109 -7.46 -13.56 -2.44
CA PHE A 109 -7.00 -12.28 -1.85
C PHE A 109 -5.51 -12.25 -1.46
N LEU A 110 -4.92 -13.41 -1.13
CA LEU A 110 -3.53 -13.53 -0.68
C LEU A 110 -2.57 -13.88 -1.81
N GLU A 111 -2.98 -13.70 -3.07
CA GLU A 111 -2.20 -14.03 -4.25
C GLU A 111 -2.33 -12.91 -5.28
N THR A 112 -1.20 -12.46 -5.82
CA THR A 112 -1.20 -11.46 -6.90
C THR A 112 -1.34 -12.18 -8.24
N PRO A 113 -2.43 -11.93 -9.01
CA PRO A 113 -2.58 -12.50 -10.36
C PRO A 113 -1.56 -11.87 -11.31
N LYS A 114 -1.00 -12.70 -12.21
CA LYS A 114 0.08 -12.30 -13.12
C LYS A 114 -0.14 -12.79 -14.54
N ILE A 115 0.36 -12.02 -15.50
CA ILE A 115 0.50 -12.42 -16.90
C ILE A 115 1.99 -12.27 -17.25
N ALA A 116 2.62 -13.35 -17.74
CA ALA A 116 4.05 -13.37 -18.04
C ALA A 116 4.94 -12.84 -16.88
N GLY A 117 4.56 -13.14 -15.63
CA GLY A 117 5.28 -12.71 -14.43
C GLY A 117 5.00 -11.27 -13.97
N ILE A 118 4.21 -10.49 -14.72
CA ILE A 118 3.87 -9.10 -14.40
C ILE A 118 2.50 -9.05 -13.69
N PRO A 119 2.37 -8.36 -12.54
CA PRO A 119 1.08 -8.16 -11.88
C PRO A 119 0.03 -7.51 -12.80
N ILE A 120 -1.20 -8.03 -12.78
CA ILE A 120 -2.32 -7.47 -13.56
C ILE A 120 -2.79 -6.12 -12.96
N GLY A 121 -2.87 -6.06 -11.63
CA GLY A 121 -3.28 -4.87 -10.88
C GLY A 121 -2.12 -3.90 -10.70
N LEU A 122 -1.96 -2.97 -11.64
CA LEU A 122 -0.98 -1.89 -11.59
C LEU A 122 -1.59 -0.60 -11.01
N PRO A 123 -0.78 0.38 -10.56
CA PRO A 123 -1.30 1.71 -10.19
C PRO A 123 -2.17 2.29 -11.29
N THR A 124 -3.33 2.85 -10.92
CA THR A 124 -4.40 3.24 -11.86
C THR A 124 -4.05 4.46 -12.71
N ASP A 125 -3.15 5.30 -12.21
CA ASP A 125 -2.74 6.59 -12.77
C ASP A 125 -1.40 6.55 -13.51
N MET A 126 -0.80 5.36 -13.64
CA MET A 126 0.52 5.19 -14.28
C MET A 126 0.45 4.39 -15.58
N PRO A 127 1.02 4.89 -16.70
CA PRO A 127 1.10 4.10 -17.92
C PRO A 127 1.92 2.82 -17.71
N LYS A 128 1.37 1.67 -18.12
CA LYS A 128 1.93 0.34 -17.83
C LYS A 128 3.39 0.17 -18.26
N ALA A 129 3.77 0.70 -19.43
CA ALA A 129 5.13 0.59 -19.95
C ALA A 129 6.15 1.30 -19.05
N TRP A 130 5.81 2.51 -18.58
CA TRP A 130 6.66 3.26 -17.65
C TRP A 130 6.75 2.57 -16.29
N PHE A 131 5.66 2.00 -15.80
CA PHE A 131 5.69 1.21 -14.57
C PHE A 131 6.67 0.04 -14.69
N VAL A 132 6.59 -0.74 -15.77
CA VAL A 132 7.47 -1.90 -15.99
C VAL A 132 8.94 -1.48 -16.10
N ALA A 133 9.23 -0.40 -16.83
CA ALA A 133 10.58 0.13 -16.97
C ALA A 133 11.16 0.57 -15.61
N LEU A 134 10.42 1.38 -14.85
CA LEU A 134 10.85 1.86 -13.53
C LEU A 134 10.95 0.73 -12.51
N ALA A 135 10.00 -0.21 -12.51
CA ALA A 135 10.05 -1.38 -11.64
C ALA A 135 11.32 -2.21 -11.91
N SER A 136 11.68 -2.41 -13.17
CA SER A 136 12.87 -3.16 -13.56
C SER A 136 14.16 -2.47 -13.09
N LEU A 137 14.25 -1.16 -13.28
CA LEU A 137 15.40 -0.37 -12.82
C LEU A 137 15.51 -0.37 -11.30
N SER A 138 14.41 -0.12 -10.59
CA SER A 138 14.39 -0.12 -9.12
C SER A 138 14.74 -1.48 -8.53
N LYS A 139 14.31 -2.58 -9.17
CA LYS A 139 14.65 -3.96 -8.77
C LYS A 139 16.14 -4.27 -8.98
N ALA A 140 16.72 -3.75 -10.07
CA ALA A 140 18.17 -3.88 -10.30
C ALA A 140 18.95 -3.07 -9.25
N ALA A 141 18.44 -1.90 -8.86
CA ALA A 141 19.05 -1.01 -7.89
C ALA A 141 18.77 -1.37 -6.41
N THR A 142 18.03 -2.45 -6.11
CA THR A 142 17.64 -2.80 -4.73
C THR A 142 18.86 -2.94 -3.81
N PRO A 143 18.95 -2.13 -2.74
CA PRO A 143 20.00 -2.26 -1.71
C PRO A 143 19.99 -3.63 -1.03
N LYS A 144 21.18 -4.14 -0.66
CA LYS A 144 21.32 -5.42 0.05
C LYS A 144 20.44 -5.51 1.30
N ARG A 145 20.34 -4.42 2.07
CA ARG A 145 19.46 -4.30 3.25
C ARG A 145 18.01 -4.67 2.91
N LEU A 146 17.46 -4.05 1.86
CA LEU A 146 16.08 -4.27 1.47
C LEU A 146 15.87 -5.67 0.91
N ARG A 147 16.80 -6.16 0.08
CA ARG A 147 16.73 -7.51 -0.47
C ARG A 147 16.70 -8.58 0.62
N SER A 148 17.55 -8.45 1.65
CA SER A 148 17.57 -9.39 2.77
C SER A 148 16.34 -9.25 3.68
N ASN A 149 15.98 -8.04 4.07
CA ASN A 149 14.85 -7.81 4.98
C ASN A 149 13.49 -8.11 4.33
N ALA A 150 13.39 -8.04 2.99
CA ALA A 150 12.15 -8.34 2.28
C ALA A 150 11.69 -9.79 2.45
N HIS A 151 12.65 -10.71 2.70
CA HIS A 151 12.41 -12.14 2.86
C HIS A 151 12.55 -12.63 4.30
N ALA A 152 12.72 -11.71 5.26
CA ALA A 152 12.81 -12.02 6.68
C ALA A 152 11.55 -11.56 7.43
N ASP A 153 11.21 -12.25 8.50
CA ASP A 153 10.13 -11.90 9.45
C ASP A 153 10.55 -10.85 10.50
N HIS A 154 11.85 -10.53 10.55
CA HIS A 154 12.45 -9.51 11.40
C HIS A 154 13.48 -8.68 10.64
N ILE A 155 14.03 -7.64 11.29
CA ILE A 155 15.13 -6.85 10.71
C ILE A 155 16.41 -7.69 10.74
N ALA A 156 16.71 -8.36 9.63
CA ALA A 156 17.93 -9.16 9.48
C ALA A 156 19.17 -8.29 9.26
N VAL A 157 19.02 -7.16 8.55
CA VAL A 157 20.09 -6.21 8.25
C VAL A 157 19.63 -4.79 8.66
N PRO A 158 20.25 -4.17 9.66
CA PRO A 158 19.93 -2.80 10.03
C PRO A 158 20.53 -1.79 9.03
N PRO A 159 20.09 -0.52 9.03
CA PRO A 159 20.75 0.55 8.30
C PRO A 159 22.22 0.68 8.73
N SER A 160 23.13 0.88 7.77
CA SER A 160 24.54 1.14 8.10
C SER A 160 24.69 2.56 8.64
N CYS A 161 25.25 2.71 9.85
CA CYS A 161 25.92 3.95 10.21
C CYS A 161 27.12 4.09 9.25
N GLY A 162 27.23 5.19 8.50
CA GLY A 162 28.37 5.40 7.59
C GLY A 162 29.72 5.16 8.28
N LYS A 163 30.79 4.96 7.49
CA LYS A 163 32.14 4.86 8.06
C LYS A 163 32.38 6.13 8.89
N ARG A 164 32.65 5.99 10.20
CA ARG A 164 33.22 7.09 10.97
C ARG A 164 34.56 7.41 10.31
N GLU A 165 34.68 8.60 9.72
CA GLU A 165 36.00 9.11 9.39
C GLU A 165 36.80 9.17 10.70
N PRO A 166 38.05 8.68 10.72
CA PRO A 166 38.90 8.89 11.88
C PRO A 166 39.02 10.40 12.09
N HIS A 167 38.59 10.90 13.24
CA HIS A 167 38.98 12.22 13.69
C HIS A 167 40.51 12.18 13.90
N GLU A 168 41.27 12.86 13.04
CA GLU A 168 42.66 13.27 13.31
C GLU A 168 42.69 14.35 14.41
#